data_AF-A0A0D0RSL2-F1
#
_entry.id   AF-A0A0D0RSL2-F1
#
_cell.length_a   1.000
_cell.length_b   1.000
_cell.length_c   1.000
_cell.angle_alpha   90.00
_cell.angle_beta   90.00
_cell.angle_gamma   90.00
#
_symmetry.space_group_name_H-M   'P 1'
#
loop_
_entity.id
_entity.type
_entity.pdbx_description
1 polymer ?
#
loop_
_entity_poly.entity_id
_entity_poly.type
_entity_poly.pdbx_seq_one_letter_code
_entity_poly.pdbx_strand_id
1 'polypeptide(L)' 'MLGNAVSVQNLQLSYLKTRLNMFLEVLEAIDPETTELEDIDRLIQMIDDLEMKYERFKKDWEKSR' A
#
# COMPACT_ATOMS: atom_id res chain seq x y z
N MET A 1 -21.17 -8.93 -16.72
CA MET A 1 -20.06 -7.96 -16.56
C MET A 1 -19.76 -7.59 -15.09
N LEU A 2 -20.65 -7.86 -14.12
CA LEU A 2 -20.43 -7.60 -12.69
C LEU A 2 -19.34 -8.49 -12.02
N GLY A 3 -19.20 -9.74 -12.45
CA GLY A 3 -18.20 -10.67 -11.88
C GLY A 3 -16.74 -10.22 -12.08
N ASN A 4 -16.46 -9.48 -13.15
CA ASN A 4 -15.12 -8.95 -13.43
C ASN A 4 -14.78 -7.75 -12.54
N ALA A 5 -15.76 -6.94 -12.14
CA ALA A 5 -15.52 -5.78 -11.28
C ALA A 5 -15.16 -6.22 -9.85
N VAL A 6 -15.88 -7.22 -9.31
CA VAL A 6 -15.61 -7.80 -7.99
C VAL A 6 -14.23 -8.48 -7.96
N SER A 7 -13.85 -9.20 -9.01
CA SER A 7 -12.53 -9.83 -9.08
C SER A 7 -11.40 -8.80 -9.15
N VAL A 8 -11.56 -7.71 -9.90
CA VAL A 8 -10.59 -6.60 -9.95
C VAL A 8 -10.43 -5.94 -8.58
N GLN A 9 -11.52 -5.64 -7.88
CA GLN A 9 -11.46 -5.06 -6.54
C GLN A 9 -10.73 -5.97 -5.55
N ASN A 10 -10.99 -7.28 -5.59
CA ASN A 10 -10.28 -8.25 -4.73
C ASN A 10 -8.77 -8.29 -5.02
N LEU A 11 -8.37 -8.22 -6.29
CA LEU A 11 -6.96 -8.15 -6.68
C LEU A 11 -6.30 -6.87 -6.18
N GLN A 12 -6.98 -5.73 -6.29
CA GLN A 12 -6.51 -4.44 -5.79
C GLN A 12 -6.35 -4.44 -4.26
N LEU A 13 -7.30 -5.02 -3.53
CA LEU A 13 -7.20 -5.20 -2.07
C LEU A 13 -6.04 -6.12 -1.69
N SER A 14 -5.83 -7.22 -2.42
CA SER A 14 -4.70 -8.12 -2.19
C SER A 14 -3.37 -7.39 -2.42
N TYR A 15 -3.26 -6.56 -3.46
CA TYR A 15 -2.07 -5.76 -3.72
C TYR A 15 -1.74 -4.83 -2.54
N LEU A 16 -2.74 -4.08 -2.02
CA LEU A 16 -2.54 -3.18 -0.88
C LEU A 16 -2.07 -3.95 0.36
N LYS A 17 -2.66 -5.11 0.65
CA LYS A 17 -2.24 -5.98 1.77
C LYS A 17 -0.79 -6.44 1.63
N THR A 18 -0.39 -6.89 0.44
CA THR A 18 0.99 -7.30 0.17
C THR A 18 1.96 -6.14 0.39
N ARG A 19 1.64 -4.94 -0.12
CA ARG A 19 2.51 -3.76 0.04
C ARG A 19 2.61 -3.29 1.48
N LEU A 20 1.52 -3.36 2.25
CA LEU A 20 1.54 -3.08 3.68
C LEU A 20 2.43 -4.08 4.43
N ASN A 21 2.32 -5.38 4.13
CA ASN A 21 3.18 -6.38 4.76
C ASN A 21 4.66 -6.14 4.46
N MET A 22 5.00 -5.78 3.21
CA MET A 22 6.38 -5.41 2.86
C MET A 22 6.86 -4.19 3.65
N PHE A 23 5.99 -3.19 3.86
CA PHE A 23 6.33 -2.04 4.71
C PHE A 23 6.59 -2.47 6.16
N LEU A 24 5.76 -3.34 6.73
CA LEU A 24 5.94 -3.86 8.08
C LEU A 24 7.24 -4.65 8.21
N GLU A 25 7.60 -5.47 7.22
CA GLU A 25 8.88 -6.20 7.21
C GLU A 25 10.08 -5.26 7.24
N VAL A 26 10.04 -4.15 6.48
CA VAL A 26 11.10 -3.13 6.52
C VAL A 26 11.12 -2.41 7.86
N LEU A 27 9.95 -2.04 8.40
CA LEU A 27 9.83 -1.39 9.70
C LEU A 27 10.32 -2.27 10.86
N GLU A 28 10.11 -3.58 10.79
CA GLU A 28 10.60 -4.52 11.81
C GLU A 28 12.11 -4.77 11.70
N ALA A 29 12.67 -4.57 10.50
CA ALA A 29 14.10 -4.77 10.25
C ALA A 29 14.97 -3.57 10.60
N ILE A 30 14.39 -2.38 10.84
CA ILE A 30 15.16 -1.21 11.24
C ILE A 30 15.58 -1.31 12.72
N ASP A 31 16.84 -0.96 12.99
CA ASP A 31 17.37 -0.85 14.33
C ASP A 31 17.35 0.64 14.76
N PRO A 32 16.56 1.01 15.79
CA PRO A 32 16.46 2.39 16.25
C PRO A 32 17.80 3.03 16.64
N GLU A 33 18.81 2.25 17.03
CA GLU A 33 20.13 2.77 17.41
C GLU A 33 20.99 3.16 16.21
N THR A 34 20.70 2.61 15.03
CA THR A 34 21.49 2.83 13.79
C THR A 34 20.69 3.44 12.65
N THR A 35 19.38 3.63 12.82
CA THR A 35 18.49 4.23 11.83
C THR A 35 18.84 5.71 11.60
N GLU A 36 19.01 6.10 10.33
CA GLU A 36 19.26 7.48 9.93
C GLU A 36 17.99 8.18 9.42
N LEU A 37 18.04 9.50 9.23
CA LEU A 37 16.90 10.28 8.73
C LEU A 37 16.46 9.80 7.35
N GLU A 38 17.41 9.41 6.50
CA GLU A 38 17.17 8.89 5.16
C GLU A 38 16.35 7.58 5.19
N ASP A 39 16.50 6.76 6.23
CA ASP A 39 15.71 5.53 6.39
C ASP A 39 14.28 5.85 6.82
N ILE A 40 14.10 6.85 7.68
CA ILE A 40 12.77 7.36 8.05
C ILE A 40 12.08 7.96 6.82
N ASP A 41 12.78 8.73 6.00
CA ASP A 41 12.24 9.29 4.75
C ASP A 41 11.80 8.18 3.78
N ARG A 42 12.55 7.07 3.70
CA ARG A 42 12.15 5.90 2.91
C ARG A 42 10.87 5.25 3.45
N LEU A 43 10.75 5.10 4.77
CA LEU A 43 9.54 4.54 5.40
C LEU A 43 8.31 5.41 5.14
N ILE A 44 8.47 6.73 5.23
CA ILE A 44 7.40 7.69 4.90
C ILE A 44 7.00 7.55 3.43
N GLN A 45 7.96 7.55 2.51
CA GLN A 45 7.69 7.41 1.08
C GLN A 45 6.94 6.11 0.75
N MET A 46 7.25 5.01 1.44
CA MET A 46 6.55 3.74 1.25
C MET A 46 5.07 3.81 1.64
N ILE A 47 4.73 4.54 2.70
CA ILE A 47 3.35 4.75 3.14
C ILE A 47 2.63 5.71 2.20
N ASP A 48 3.27 6.81 1.79
CA ASP A 48 2.69 7.76 0.85
C ASP A 48 2.35 7.09 -0.49
N ASP A 49 3.25 6.23 -1.00
CA ASP A 49 3.02 5.44 -2.21
C ASP A 49 1.83 4.49 -2.05
N LEU A 50 1.69 3.88 -0.87
CA LEU A 50 0.58 3.00 -0.56
C LEU A 50 -0.75 3.77 -0.52
N GLU A 51 -0.75 4.95 0.10
CA GLU A 51 -1.91 5.84 0.18
C GLU A 51 -2.34 6.32 -1.21
N MET A 52 -1.40 6.79 -2.04
CA MET A 52 -1.68 7.17 -3.42
C MET A 52 -2.33 6.04 -4.22
N LYS A 53 -1.87 4.80 -4.05
CA LYS A 53 -2.46 3.63 -4.70
C LYS A 53 -3.86 3.33 -4.18
N TYR A 54 -4.07 3.40 -2.86
CA TYR A 54 -5.37 3.24 -2.25
C TYR A 54 -6.38 4.26 -2.79
N GLU A 55 -6.03 5.55 -2.81
CA GLU A 55 -6.91 6.62 -3.29
C GLU A 55 -7.25 6.46 -4.78
N ARG A 56 -6.32 5.97 -5.59
CA ARG A 56 -6.61 5.61 -6.99
C ARG A 56 -7.63 4.46 -7.08
N PHE A 57 -7.42 3.37 -6.34
CA PHE A 57 -8.34 2.23 -6.36
C PHE A 57 -9.73 2.59 -5.83
N LYS A 58 -9.79 3.39 -4.76
CA LYS A 58 -11.03 3.90 -4.21
C LYS A 58 -11.85 4.68 -5.24
N LYS A 59 -11.21 5.57 -6.01
CA LYS A 59 -11.86 6.28 -7.12
C LYS A 59 -12.37 5.33 -8.21
N ASP A 60 -11.64 4.26 -8.51
CA ASP A 60 -12.08 3.24 -9.49
C ASP A 60 -13.32 2.47 -8.98
N TRP A 61 -13.38 2.18 -7.68
CA TRP A 61 -14.53 1.52 -7.04
C TRP A 61 -15.76 2.41 -7.00
N GLU A 62 -15.60 3.68 -6.67
CA GLU A 62 -16.68 4.67 -6.64
C GLU A 62 -17.31 4.88 -8.03
N LYS A 63 -16.50 4.86 -9.10
CA LYS A 63 -16.98 4.93 -10.49
C LYS A 63 -17.70 3.67 -10.96
N SER A 64 -17.46 2.54 -10.29
CA SER A 64 -18.03 1.23 -10.65
C SER A 64 -19.36 0.95 -9.93
N ARG A 65 -19.81 1.89 -9.09
CA ARG A 65 -21.01 1.81 -8.26
C ARG A 65 -22.17 2.56 -8.89
#